data_AF-A0AAW9LBH4-F1
#
_entry.id   AF-A0AAW9LBH4-F1
#
_cell.length_a   1.000
_cell.length_b   1.000
_cell.length_c   1.000
_cell.angle_alpha   90.00
_cell.angle_beta   90.00
_cell.angle_gamma   90.00
#
_symmetry.space_group_name_H-M   'P 1'
#
loop_
_entity.id
_entity.type
_entity.pdbx_description
1 polymer ?
#
loop_
_entity_poly.entity_id
_entity_poly.type
_entity_poly.pdbx_seq_one_letter_code
_entity_poly.pdbx_strand_id
1 'polypeptide(L)'
;MQWRRRRFVGYLAAFIGVIGLYTLLYSWGMAMFEGQPRSLSESLLVVVETFTTTGYGEDAVWDSPQMIGLMVVMQFTGVIFIFMALPLFVVPWIEQGLSTTPPTAVQGLADHVVICSYTPRIEMLIEELDQSEIPYVVVESDRETATDLYDDGIDVIHGDPESTRTLVNADITFARSVVVDVDDEANASVGLAIEEVVDSENGPRVISFVEDPDFAEYHRYAGIDQVLLPRQLVGESLANKITTSVSADVGDGIEIGADFEIVELPVQPGSELVDVKLADSGLREQTGANVIGAWFRGEFVMPPSPDDVIDERTVLLVAGHEAQVEHLKQLTRTERRDRRHGPVTVCGYGEVGSTVKKVVTKAGIDCRAVDIVERPGVDVVGDVTEKSTFEELGIEDVSTVILALSDDTAAIFATLVLRQMDPDIEIIARANEIDSVQRLYRAGADYVLALGTVSGRMLASTILDEDVLSYDQQIEVVRMDAGDLVGRSIADADVRARTGCTILAIERNGSVVTDFDPSFRFEDGDDVIVAGPDEAIIDFGNLVD
;
A
#
# COMPACT_ATOMS: atom_id res chain seq x y z
N MET A 1 -5.11 28.26 -22.95
CA MET A 1 -6.16 28.33 -24.00
C MET A 1 -6.08 29.53 -24.98
N GLN A 2 -5.86 30.78 -24.54
CA GLN A 2 -5.99 31.97 -25.42
C GLN A 2 -5.03 32.01 -26.63
N TRP A 3 -3.83 31.45 -26.53
CA TRP A 3 -2.83 31.51 -27.60
C TRP A 3 -3.08 30.51 -28.74
N ARG A 4 -3.58 29.30 -28.43
CA ARG A 4 -3.99 28.30 -29.45
C ARG A 4 -5.19 28.78 -30.25
N ARG A 5 -6.17 29.42 -29.59
CA ARG A 5 -7.33 30.04 -30.27
C ARG A 5 -6.91 31.13 -31.26
N ARG A 6 -5.89 31.94 -30.93
CA ARG A 6 -5.34 32.95 -31.84
C ARG A 6 -4.64 32.34 -33.07
N ARG A 7 -3.92 31.23 -32.89
CA ARG A 7 -3.29 30.49 -34.00
C ARG A 7 -4.32 29.85 -34.93
N PHE A 8 -5.37 29.24 -34.37
CA PHE A 8 -6.47 28.67 -35.15
C PHE A 8 -7.19 29.74 -35.98
N VAL A 9 -7.57 30.85 -35.35
CA VAL A 9 -8.23 31.97 -36.05
C VAL A 9 -7.31 32.58 -37.11
N GLY A 10 -6.01 32.71 -36.82
CA GLY A 10 -5.02 33.21 -37.77
C GLY A 10 -4.84 32.30 -38.99
N TYR A 11 -4.73 30.98 -38.78
CA TYR A 11 -4.62 30.00 -39.85
C TYR A 11 -5.89 29.96 -40.72
N LEU A 12 -7.07 29.95 -40.09
CA LEU A 12 -8.35 29.94 -40.81
C LEU A 12 -8.55 31.23 -41.63
N ALA A 13 -8.19 32.39 -41.06
CA ALA A 13 -8.24 33.66 -41.77
C ALA A 13 -7.26 33.69 -42.95
N ALA A 14 -6.03 33.19 -42.78
CA ALA A 14 -5.05 33.07 -43.85
C ALA A 14 -5.54 32.12 -44.96
N PHE A 15 -6.10 30.97 -44.60
CA PHE A 15 -6.65 30.00 -45.54
C PHE A 15 -7.80 30.57 -46.38
N ILE A 16 -8.78 31.21 -45.73
CA ILE A 16 -9.90 31.88 -46.42
C ILE A 16 -9.40 33.02 -47.32
N GLY A 17 -8.43 33.80 -46.83
CA GLY A 17 -7.81 34.89 -47.59
C GLY A 17 -7.10 34.39 -48.85
N VAL A 18 -6.36 33.28 -48.75
CA VAL A 18 -5.66 32.65 -49.87
C VAL A 18 -6.65 32.07 -50.89
N ILE A 19 -7.73 31.41 -50.44
CA ILE A 19 -8.80 30.93 -51.33
C ILE A 19 -9.43 32.10 -52.10
N GLY A 20 -9.76 33.20 -51.40
CA GLY A 20 -10.30 34.40 -52.03
C GLY A 20 -9.34 35.00 -53.07
N LEU A 21 -8.05 35.08 -52.74
CA LEU A 21 -7.01 35.55 -53.66
C LEU A 21 -6.91 34.68 -54.91
N TYR A 22 -6.83 33.35 -54.75
CA TYR A 22 -6.77 32.44 -55.91
C TYR A 22 -8.04 32.45 -56.74
N THR A 23 -9.20 32.64 -56.12
CA THR A 23 -10.49 32.77 -56.84
C THR A 23 -10.45 33.97 -57.79
N LEU A 24 -9.92 35.11 -57.33
CA LEU A 24 -9.76 36.31 -58.15
C LEU A 24 -8.69 36.12 -59.22
N LEU A 25 -7.54 35.54 -58.87
CA LEU A 25 -6.44 35.29 -59.81
C LEU A 25 -6.83 34.30 -60.91
N TYR A 26 -7.60 33.26 -60.57
CA TYR A 26 -8.08 32.26 -61.53
C TYR A 26 -9.11 32.87 -62.48
N SER A 27 -10.11 33.59 -61.96
CA SER A 27 -11.11 34.30 -62.77
C SER A 27 -10.45 35.29 -63.74
N TRP A 28 -9.48 36.07 -63.24
CA TRP A 28 -8.72 37.02 -64.05
C TRP A 28 -7.84 36.32 -65.09
N GLY A 29 -7.15 35.24 -64.70
CA GLY A 29 -6.28 34.47 -65.58
C GLY A 29 -7.04 33.81 -66.74
N MET A 30 -8.21 33.23 -66.46
CA MET A 30 -9.09 32.64 -67.47
C MET A 30 -9.63 33.69 -68.46
N ALA A 31 -9.97 34.89 -67.97
CA ALA A 31 -10.42 35.98 -68.83
C ALA A 31 -9.28 36.56 -69.71
N MET A 32 -8.07 36.66 -69.18
CA MET A 32 -6.95 37.33 -69.85
C MET A 32 -6.15 36.41 -70.77
N PHE A 33 -5.85 35.18 -70.35
CA PHE A 33 -4.93 34.29 -71.05
C PHE A 33 -5.63 33.23 -71.90
N GLU A 34 -6.81 32.75 -71.46
CA GLU A 34 -7.56 31.69 -72.16
C GLU A 34 -8.79 32.22 -72.92
N GLY A 35 -9.17 33.50 -72.72
CA GLY A 35 -10.31 34.13 -73.39
C GLY A 35 -11.68 33.56 -73.00
N GLN A 36 -11.73 32.80 -71.89
CA GLN A 36 -12.95 32.15 -71.38
C GLN A 36 -13.26 32.68 -69.97
N PRO A 37 -13.96 33.82 -69.84
CA PRO A 37 -14.24 34.39 -68.54
C PRO A 37 -15.14 33.46 -67.71
N ARG A 38 -14.71 33.14 -66.48
CA ARG A 38 -15.47 32.37 -65.49
C ARG A 38 -16.11 33.30 -64.46
N SER A 39 -17.30 32.94 -64.01
CA SER A 39 -17.93 33.59 -62.85
C SER A 39 -17.10 33.33 -61.58
N LEU A 40 -17.29 34.18 -60.56
CA LEU A 40 -16.59 34.02 -59.29
C LEU A 40 -16.96 32.71 -58.58
N SER A 41 -18.20 32.25 -58.74
CA SER A 41 -18.66 30.97 -58.19
C SER A 41 -17.99 29.77 -58.86
N GLU A 42 -17.86 29.80 -60.19
CA GLU A 42 -17.15 28.75 -60.94
C GLU A 42 -15.65 28.74 -60.59
N SER A 43 -15.05 29.93 -60.47
CA SER A 43 -13.64 30.07 -60.09
C SER A 43 -13.39 29.56 -58.66
N LEU A 44 -14.30 29.86 -57.73
CA LEU A 44 -14.21 29.37 -56.35
C LEU A 44 -14.29 27.84 -56.29
N LEU A 45 -15.19 27.24 -57.08
CA LEU A 45 -15.33 25.79 -57.16
C LEU A 45 -14.01 25.14 -57.59
N VAL A 46 -13.37 25.62 -58.65
CA VAL A 46 -12.07 25.11 -59.13
C VAL A 46 -10.98 25.26 -58.08
N VAL A 47 -10.93 26.39 -57.37
CA VAL A 47 -9.96 26.62 -56.29
C VAL A 47 -10.17 25.64 -55.14
N VAL A 48 -11.42 25.41 -54.72
CA VAL A 48 -11.75 24.45 -53.65
C VAL A 48 -11.42 23.02 -54.08
N GLU A 49 -11.74 22.62 -55.30
CA GLU A 49 -11.38 21.30 -55.85
C GLU A 49 -9.86 21.09 -55.91
N THR A 50 -9.11 22.15 -56.24
CA THR A 50 -7.66 22.12 -56.28
C THR A 50 -7.05 22.01 -54.88
N PHE A 51 -7.56 22.79 -53.93
CA PHE A 51 -7.08 22.78 -52.54
C PHE A 51 -7.40 21.48 -51.83
N THR A 52 -8.58 20.90 -52.07
CA THR A 52 -8.99 19.60 -51.52
C THR A 52 -8.36 18.40 -52.23
N THR A 53 -7.56 18.63 -53.28
CA THR A 53 -6.95 17.60 -54.13
C THR A 53 -7.96 16.68 -54.83
N THR A 54 -9.22 17.12 -54.95
CA THR A 54 -10.30 16.36 -55.61
C THR A 54 -10.15 16.39 -57.12
N GLY A 55 -9.96 17.60 -57.68
CA GLY A 55 -9.66 17.84 -59.09
C GLY A 55 -10.55 17.12 -60.11
N TYR A 56 -11.84 17.46 -60.20
CA TYR A 56 -12.76 16.83 -61.16
C TYR A 56 -12.39 17.10 -62.63
N GLY A 57 -11.56 18.12 -62.89
CA GLY A 57 -10.99 18.40 -64.20
C GLY A 57 -11.97 19.03 -65.20
N GLU A 58 -13.15 19.44 -64.74
CA GLU A 58 -14.21 20.03 -65.58
C GLU A 58 -13.76 21.35 -66.26
N ASP A 59 -12.82 22.08 -65.66
CA ASP A 59 -12.26 23.34 -66.19
C ASP A 59 -10.77 23.24 -66.59
N ALA A 60 -10.27 22.03 -66.87
CA ALA A 60 -8.86 21.79 -67.23
C ALA A 60 -8.55 22.11 -68.70
N VAL A 61 -8.85 23.33 -69.14
CA VAL A 61 -8.69 23.79 -70.53
C VAL A 61 -7.55 24.83 -70.66
N TRP A 62 -6.51 24.69 -69.84
CA TRP A 62 -5.41 25.67 -69.77
C TRP A 62 -4.31 25.36 -70.79
N ASP A 63 -4.16 26.19 -71.81
CA ASP A 63 -3.11 26.05 -72.82
C ASP A 63 -1.94 27.04 -72.59
N SER A 64 -2.17 28.12 -71.84
CA SER A 64 -1.15 29.14 -71.60
C SER A 64 -0.14 28.74 -70.49
N PRO A 65 1.18 28.97 -70.69
CA PRO A 65 2.19 28.70 -69.66
C PRO A 65 1.93 29.42 -68.33
N GLN A 66 1.30 30.60 -68.37
CA GLN A 66 0.94 31.40 -67.21
C GLN A 66 -0.15 30.74 -66.37
N MET A 67 -1.21 30.22 -67.00
CA MET A 67 -2.28 29.52 -66.29
C MET A 67 -1.82 28.18 -65.73
N ILE A 68 -1.01 27.43 -66.49
CA ILE A 68 -0.39 26.20 -66.01
C ILE A 68 0.48 26.50 -64.76
N GLY A 69 1.29 27.56 -64.80
CA GLY A 69 2.08 27.99 -63.65
C GLY A 69 1.23 28.37 -62.43
N LEU A 70 0.11 29.09 -62.64
CA LEU A 70 -0.83 29.43 -61.58
C LEU A 70 -1.43 28.17 -60.93
N MET A 71 -1.86 27.20 -61.74
CA MET A 71 -2.44 25.94 -61.25
C MET A 71 -1.44 25.12 -60.45
N VAL A 72 -0.19 25.02 -60.93
CA VAL A 72 0.88 24.32 -60.20
C VAL A 72 1.13 24.95 -58.83
N VAL A 73 1.26 26.28 -58.77
CA VAL A 73 1.46 27.00 -57.51
C VAL A 73 0.25 26.86 -56.59
N MET A 74 -0.96 26.91 -57.15
CA MET A 74 -2.21 26.72 -56.41
C MET A 74 -2.29 25.32 -55.77
N GLN A 75 -1.94 24.27 -56.52
CA GLN A 75 -1.90 22.89 -56.02
C GLN A 75 -0.91 22.73 -54.87
N PHE A 76 0.34 23.19 -55.05
CA PHE A 76 1.35 23.13 -53.98
C PHE A 76 0.91 23.91 -52.74
N THR A 77 0.29 25.06 -52.91
CA THR A 77 -0.22 25.87 -51.80
C THR A 77 -1.33 25.14 -51.05
N GLY A 78 -2.28 24.53 -51.76
CA GLY A 78 -3.36 23.74 -51.15
C GLY A 78 -2.84 22.55 -50.33
N VAL A 79 -1.89 21.80 -50.90
CA VAL A 79 -1.22 20.68 -50.22
C VAL A 79 -0.51 21.17 -48.96
N ILE A 80 0.26 22.26 -49.02
CA ILE A 80 0.96 22.83 -47.85
C ILE A 80 -0.04 23.19 -46.75
N PHE A 81 -1.17 23.82 -47.08
CA PHE A 81 -2.18 24.15 -46.08
C PHE A 81 -2.75 22.88 -45.41
N ILE A 82 -3.20 21.89 -46.18
CA ILE A 82 -3.76 20.64 -45.63
C ILE A 82 -2.75 19.90 -44.76
N PHE A 83 -1.52 19.72 -45.24
CA PHE A 83 -0.48 19.01 -44.48
C PHE A 83 -0.04 19.77 -43.24
N MET A 84 -0.11 21.10 -43.24
CA MET A 84 0.17 21.92 -42.05
C MET A 84 -0.97 21.91 -41.05
N ALA A 85 -2.22 21.69 -41.48
CA ALA A 85 -3.36 21.56 -40.58
C ALA A 85 -3.25 20.31 -39.68
N LEU A 86 -2.72 19.19 -40.20
CA LEU A 86 -2.60 17.94 -39.44
C LEU A 86 -1.79 18.08 -38.12
N PRO A 87 -0.51 18.53 -38.11
CA PRO A 87 0.26 18.69 -36.89
C PRO A 87 -0.21 19.86 -36.02
N LEU A 88 -0.89 20.87 -36.59
CA LEU A 88 -1.38 22.02 -35.82
C LEU A 88 -2.69 21.76 -35.10
N PHE A 89 -3.52 20.84 -35.60
CA PHE A 89 -4.88 20.63 -35.11
C PHE A 89 -5.19 19.20 -34.69
N VAL A 90 -4.80 18.19 -35.49
CA VAL A 90 -5.16 16.79 -35.23
C VAL A 90 -4.27 16.18 -34.15
N VAL A 91 -2.94 16.38 -34.26
CA VAL A 91 -2.00 15.85 -33.26
C VAL A 91 -2.28 16.38 -31.85
N PRO A 92 -2.45 17.70 -31.61
CA PRO A 92 -2.73 18.20 -30.27
C PRO A 92 -4.10 17.80 -29.73
N TRP A 93 -5.06 17.46 -30.60
CA TRP A 93 -6.38 16.98 -30.20
C TRP A 93 -6.32 15.53 -29.72
N ILE A 94 -5.54 14.68 -30.41
CA ILE A 94 -5.27 13.30 -30.00
C ILE A 94 -4.48 13.28 -28.70
N GLU A 95 -3.41 14.08 -28.59
CA GLU A 95 -2.62 14.20 -27.36
C GLU A 95 -3.49 14.59 -26.17
N GLN A 96 -4.40 15.56 -26.32
CA GLN A 96 -5.29 15.97 -25.22
C GLN A 96 -6.34 14.93 -24.82
N GLY A 97 -6.75 14.06 -25.74
CA GLY A 97 -7.65 12.96 -25.42
C GLY A 97 -6.97 11.79 -24.70
N LEU A 98 -5.63 11.78 -24.69
CA LEU A 98 -4.81 10.68 -24.16
C LEU A 98 -3.81 11.15 -23.08
N SER A 99 -3.64 12.45 -22.87
CA SER A 99 -2.72 13.01 -21.87
C SER A 99 -3.49 13.36 -20.60
N THR A 100 -3.44 12.44 -19.65
CA THR A 100 -3.84 12.58 -18.25
C THR A 100 -2.73 13.31 -17.51
N THR A 101 -2.61 14.62 -17.73
CA THR A 101 -1.65 15.41 -16.94
C THR A 101 -2.18 15.50 -15.52
N PRO A 102 -1.46 14.99 -14.51
CA PRO A 102 -1.90 15.08 -13.13
C PRO A 102 -2.11 16.56 -12.75
N PRO A 103 -3.15 16.88 -11.97
CA PRO A 103 -3.38 18.23 -11.50
C PRO A 103 -2.21 18.69 -10.61
N THR A 104 -2.08 19.99 -10.39
CA THR A 104 -1.05 20.56 -9.50
C THR A 104 -1.66 21.17 -8.23
N ALA A 105 -2.98 21.05 -8.07
CA ALA A 105 -3.75 21.57 -6.96
C ALA A 105 -5.11 20.87 -6.91
N VAL A 106 -5.60 20.64 -5.70
CA VAL A 106 -6.98 20.25 -5.42
C VAL A 106 -7.85 21.50 -5.24
N GLN A 107 -9.18 21.33 -5.21
CA GLN A 107 -10.11 22.44 -4.96
C GLN A 107 -11.18 22.03 -3.96
N GLY A 108 -11.05 22.52 -2.72
CA GLY A 108 -12.11 22.47 -1.73
C GLY A 108 -12.28 21.11 -1.06
N LEU A 109 -11.16 20.37 -0.91
CA LEU A 109 -11.12 19.23 0.00
C LEU A 109 -11.08 19.75 1.45
N ALA A 110 -11.77 19.05 2.34
CA ALA A 110 -11.76 19.31 3.77
C ALA A 110 -11.96 17.98 4.49
N ASP A 111 -11.40 17.88 5.71
CA ASP A 111 -11.39 16.65 6.50
C ASP A 111 -10.76 15.45 5.76
N HIS A 112 -9.80 15.75 4.87
CA HIS A 112 -9.08 14.77 4.06
C HIS A 112 -7.69 14.48 4.61
N VAL A 113 -7.07 13.40 4.15
CA VAL A 113 -5.67 13.07 4.45
C VAL A 113 -4.76 13.55 3.31
N VAL A 114 -3.73 14.32 3.63
CA VAL A 114 -2.68 14.68 2.65
C VAL A 114 -1.52 13.70 2.81
N ILE A 115 -1.13 13.03 1.73
CA ILE A 115 -0.05 12.04 1.74
C ILE A 115 1.11 12.58 0.92
N CYS A 116 2.25 12.85 1.56
CA CYS A 116 3.46 13.34 0.91
C CYS A 116 4.33 12.18 0.44
N SER A 117 4.37 11.99 -0.89
CA SER A 117 5.00 10.88 -1.64
C SER A 117 4.22 9.57 -1.60
N TYR A 118 4.22 8.85 -2.73
CA TYR A 118 3.67 7.50 -2.82
C TYR A 118 4.76 6.45 -2.57
N THR A 119 4.50 5.51 -1.67
CA THR A 119 5.39 4.38 -1.37
C THR A 119 4.56 3.09 -1.20
N PRO A 120 5.19 1.90 -1.20
CA PRO A 120 4.48 0.65 -0.89
C PRO A 120 3.81 0.62 0.50
N ARG A 121 4.26 1.46 1.45
CA ARG A 121 3.60 1.60 2.77
C ARG A 121 2.30 2.39 2.67
N ILE A 122 2.23 3.32 1.72
CA ILE A 122 1.08 4.19 1.47
C ILE A 122 -0.02 3.45 0.72
N GLU A 123 0.31 2.48 -0.13
CA GLU A 123 -0.69 1.65 -0.84
C GLU A 123 -1.71 1.04 0.14
N MET A 124 -1.20 0.45 1.23
CA MET A 124 -2.04 -0.11 2.29
C MET A 124 -2.90 0.97 2.98
N LEU A 125 -2.29 2.13 3.29
CA LEU A 125 -3.06 3.23 3.88
C LEU A 125 -4.20 3.68 2.95
N ILE A 126 -3.96 3.76 1.65
CA ILE A 126 -4.98 4.15 0.68
C ILE A 126 -6.14 3.16 0.68
N GLU A 127 -5.86 1.85 0.71
CA GLU A 127 -6.90 0.82 0.80
C GLU A 127 -7.78 0.99 2.04
N GLU A 128 -7.22 1.35 3.20
CA GLU A 128 -7.98 1.61 4.44
C GLU A 128 -8.79 2.91 4.37
N LEU A 129 -8.21 3.97 3.79
CA LEU A 129 -8.91 5.25 3.63
C LEU A 129 -10.09 5.12 2.67
N ASP A 130 -9.93 4.35 1.59
CA ASP A 130 -11.01 4.04 0.64
C ASP A 130 -12.13 3.24 1.31
N GLN A 131 -11.79 2.22 2.11
CA GLN A 131 -12.76 1.42 2.87
C GLN A 131 -13.53 2.25 3.91
N SER A 132 -12.84 3.20 4.54
CA SER A 132 -13.41 4.12 5.53
C SER A 132 -14.12 5.35 4.91
N GLU A 133 -14.19 5.44 3.58
CA GLU A 133 -14.71 6.59 2.82
C GLU A 133 -14.05 7.94 3.21
N ILE A 134 -12.78 7.92 3.62
CA ILE A 134 -12.02 9.11 4.00
C ILE A 134 -11.34 9.68 2.75
N PRO A 135 -11.66 10.93 2.35
CA PRO A 135 -11.00 11.54 1.20
C PRO A 135 -9.51 11.71 1.45
N TYR A 136 -8.70 11.51 0.42
CA TYR A 136 -7.25 11.74 0.50
C TYR A 136 -6.70 12.36 -0.77
N VAL A 137 -5.49 12.90 -0.69
CA VAL A 137 -4.73 13.37 -1.85
C VAL A 137 -3.26 13.03 -1.68
N VAL A 138 -2.68 12.42 -2.71
CA VAL A 138 -1.24 12.14 -2.78
C VAL A 138 -0.52 13.33 -3.41
N VAL A 139 0.60 13.75 -2.82
CA VAL A 139 1.51 14.77 -3.36
C VAL A 139 2.74 14.05 -3.87
N GLU A 140 2.87 13.94 -5.19
CA GLU A 140 3.96 13.21 -5.82
C GLU A 140 4.87 14.14 -6.63
N SER A 141 6.17 14.06 -6.36
CA SER A 141 7.19 14.90 -6.98
C SER A 141 7.62 14.37 -8.34
N ASP A 142 7.62 13.04 -8.52
CA ASP A 142 7.93 12.42 -9.79
C ASP A 142 6.73 12.47 -10.75
N ARG A 143 6.99 12.92 -11.97
CA ARG A 143 5.93 13.11 -12.96
C ARG A 143 5.40 11.81 -13.52
N GLU A 144 6.26 10.80 -13.68
CA GLU A 144 5.87 9.50 -14.24
C GLU A 144 4.96 8.81 -13.22
N THR A 145 5.41 8.68 -11.97
CA THR A 145 4.61 8.14 -10.87
C THR A 145 3.29 8.90 -10.68
N ALA A 146 3.30 10.24 -10.66
CA ALA A 146 2.06 11.02 -10.53
C ALA A 146 1.09 10.82 -11.70
N THR A 147 1.60 10.50 -12.91
CA THR A 147 0.75 10.22 -14.07
C THR A 147 0.15 8.83 -13.96
N ASP A 148 0.96 7.83 -13.58
CA ASP A 148 0.51 6.45 -13.39
C ASP A 148 -0.58 6.37 -12.30
N LEU A 149 -0.35 7.00 -11.14
CA LEU A 149 -1.34 7.07 -10.06
C LEU A 149 -2.65 7.73 -10.52
N TYR A 150 -2.54 8.82 -11.29
CA TYR A 150 -3.71 9.52 -11.81
C TYR A 150 -4.48 8.69 -12.86
N ASP A 151 -3.77 7.89 -13.67
CA ASP A 151 -4.36 6.93 -14.61
C ASP A 151 -5.07 5.77 -13.91
N ASP A 152 -4.54 5.34 -12.77
CA ASP A 152 -5.11 4.30 -11.91
C ASP A 152 -6.31 4.81 -11.07
N GLY A 153 -6.61 6.12 -11.16
CA GLY A 153 -7.77 6.74 -10.50
C GLY A 153 -7.50 7.22 -9.08
N ILE A 154 -6.23 7.24 -8.65
CA ILE A 154 -5.81 7.76 -7.36
C ILE A 154 -5.80 9.29 -7.41
N ASP A 155 -6.39 9.95 -6.41
CA ASP A 155 -6.37 11.39 -6.27
C ASP A 155 -4.95 11.88 -5.95
N VAL A 156 -4.26 12.41 -6.96
CA VAL A 156 -2.85 12.83 -6.88
C VAL A 156 -2.64 14.24 -7.45
N ILE A 157 -1.78 15.02 -6.81
CA ILE A 157 -1.22 16.25 -7.36
C ILE A 157 0.27 16.08 -7.63
N HIS A 158 0.71 16.59 -8.78
CA HIS A 158 2.13 16.64 -9.11
C HIS A 158 2.78 17.91 -8.54
N GLY A 159 3.65 17.74 -7.54
CA GLY A 159 4.37 18.81 -6.89
C GLY A 159 5.38 18.30 -5.85
N ASP A 160 6.33 19.16 -5.51
CA ASP A 160 7.35 18.87 -4.50
C ASP A 160 6.74 19.04 -3.09
N PRO A 161 6.72 17.99 -2.24
CA PRO A 161 6.17 18.07 -0.89
C PRO A 161 6.96 18.99 0.04
N GLU A 162 8.23 19.29 -0.25
CA GLU A 162 9.03 20.26 0.53
C GLU A 162 8.62 21.71 0.22
N SER A 163 7.80 21.93 -0.82
CA SER A 163 7.35 23.27 -1.20
C SER A 163 6.06 23.65 -0.48
N THR A 164 6.13 24.72 0.32
CA THR A 164 4.96 25.36 0.95
C THR A 164 3.83 25.66 -0.04
N ARG A 165 4.16 26.04 -1.29
CA ARG A 165 3.16 26.27 -2.34
C ARG A 165 2.42 24.98 -2.72
N THR A 166 3.12 23.86 -2.79
CA THR A 166 2.50 22.55 -3.09
C THR A 166 1.57 22.15 -1.95
N LEU A 167 2.01 22.31 -0.70
CA LEU A 167 1.20 22.01 0.49
C LEU A 167 -0.07 22.86 0.54
N VAL A 168 0.02 24.16 0.22
CA VAL A 168 -1.16 25.03 0.08
C VAL A 168 -2.07 24.57 -1.06
N ASN A 169 -1.50 24.14 -2.19
CA ASN A 169 -2.27 23.58 -3.31
C ASN A 169 -2.92 22.23 -2.98
N ALA A 170 -2.47 21.53 -1.94
CA ALA A 170 -3.05 20.29 -1.41
C ALA A 170 -4.17 20.55 -0.38
N ASP A 171 -4.55 21.82 -0.15
CA ASP A 171 -5.52 22.24 0.87
C ASP A 171 -5.14 21.77 2.30
N ILE A 172 -3.84 21.72 2.63
CA ILE A 172 -3.33 21.19 3.92
C ILE A 172 -3.95 21.84 5.17
N THR A 173 -4.36 23.10 5.08
CA THR A 173 -5.00 23.83 6.20
C THR A 173 -6.35 23.23 6.62
N PHE A 174 -7.03 22.50 5.72
CA PHE A 174 -8.32 21.86 5.99
C PHE A 174 -8.21 20.34 6.10
N ALA A 175 -6.99 19.81 6.03
CA ALA A 175 -6.75 18.39 6.18
C ALA A 175 -7.02 17.95 7.63
N ARG A 176 -7.46 16.70 7.79
CA ARG A 176 -7.53 16.03 9.09
C ARG A 176 -6.13 15.66 9.59
N SER A 177 -5.32 15.14 8.68
CA SER A 177 -3.98 14.64 8.98
C SER A 177 -3.08 14.72 7.75
N VAL A 178 -1.77 14.74 7.98
CA VAL A 178 -0.74 14.75 6.95
C VAL A 178 0.22 13.59 7.20
N VAL A 179 0.36 12.70 6.23
CA VAL A 179 1.31 11.58 6.26
C VAL A 179 2.53 11.96 5.44
N VAL A 180 3.71 11.88 6.05
CA VAL A 180 4.98 12.23 5.43
C VAL A 180 5.84 10.97 5.29
N ASP A 181 6.01 10.49 4.05
CA ASP A 181 6.72 9.25 3.77
C ASP A 181 7.65 9.35 2.54
N VAL A 182 8.72 10.15 2.67
CA VAL A 182 9.74 10.37 1.63
C VAL A 182 11.04 9.65 1.98
N ASP A 183 11.85 10.26 2.85
CA ASP A 183 13.08 9.73 3.45
C ASP A 183 13.37 10.51 4.74
N ASP A 184 14.28 10.04 5.60
CA ASP A 184 14.49 10.64 6.93
C ASP A 184 14.95 12.11 6.90
N GLU A 185 15.66 12.56 5.84
CA GLU A 185 16.07 13.96 5.73
C GLU A 185 14.94 14.83 5.14
N ALA A 186 14.30 14.34 4.08
CA ALA A 186 13.19 15.03 3.42
C ALA A 186 11.96 15.13 4.33
N ASN A 187 11.67 14.11 5.14
CA ASN A 187 10.53 14.11 6.07
C ASN A 187 10.64 15.25 7.08
N ALA A 188 11.83 15.52 7.61
CA ALA A 188 12.07 16.68 8.46
C ALA A 188 11.92 18.01 7.70
N SER A 189 12.37 18.07 6.44
CA SER A 189 12.18 19.25 5.58
C SER A 189 10.70 19.56 5.32
N VAL A 190 9.92 18.54 4.99
CA VAL A 190 8.46 18.63 4.81
C VAL A 190 7.78 19.06 6.10
N GLY A 191 8.15 18.50 7.25
CA GLY A 191 7.62 18.92 8.56
C GLY A 191 7.79 20.42 8.81
N LEU A 192 8.99 20.96 8.58
CA LEU A 192 9.26 22.40 8.69
C LEU A 192 8.44 23.24 7.70
N ALA A 193 8.25 22.73 6.47
CA ALA A 193 7.42 23.41 5.46
C ALA A 193 5.93 23.43 5.86
N ILE A 194 5.44 22.38 6.53
CA ILE A 194 4.07 22.34 7.08
C ILE A 194 3.93 23.38 8.21
N GLU A 195 4.89 23.45 9.12
CA GLU A 195 4.91 24.42 10.23
C GLU A 195 4.97 25.88 9.73
N GLU A 196 5.56 26.14 8.55
CA GLU A 196 5.52 27.47 7.91
C GLU A 196 4.13 27.84 7.37
N VAL A 197 3.34 26.84 6.95
CA VAL A 197 2.03 27.04 6.33
C VAL A 197 0.89 27.04 7.35
N VAL A 198 0.98 26.19 8.37
CA VAL A 198 -0.10 25.93 9.33
C VAL A 198 0.34 26.27 10.75
N ASP A 199 -0.54 26.93 11.51
CA ASP A 199 -0.30 27.29 12.91
C ASP A 199 -0.53 26.06 13.81
N SER A 200 0.39 25.78 14.75
CA SER A 200 0.43 24.52 15.52
C SER A 200 -0.74 24.31 16.48
N GLU A 201 -1.54 25.35 16.78
CA GLU A 201 -2.70 25.22 17.66
C GLU A 201 -3.97 24.67 16.96
N ASN A 202 -4.08 24.73 15.63
CA ASN A 202 -5.26 24.26 14.88
C ASN A 202 -4.89 23.59 13.54
N GLY A 203 -3.67 23.08 13.42
CA GLY A 203 -3.20 22.39 12.22
C GLY A 203 -3.61 20.92 12.15
N PRO A 204 -3.44 20.28 10.98
CA PRO A 204 -3.61 18.84 10.88
C PRO A 204 -2.55 18.13 11.71
N ARG A 205 -2.87 16.95 12.23
CA ARG A 205 -1.87 16.07 12.85
C ARG A 205 -0.87 15.60 11.79
N VAL A 206 0.42 15.78 12.03
CA VAL A 206 1.49 15.36 11.13
C VAL A 206 2.10 14.05 11.61
N ILE A 207 2.07 13.04 10.74
CA ILE A 207 2.55 11.69 11.01
C ILE A 207 3.67 11.39 10.02
N SER A 208 4.77 10.80 10.49
CA SER A 208 5.86 10.37 9.59
C SER A 208 6.33 8.96 9.92
N PHE A 209 6.83 8.28 8.91
CA PHE A 209 7.71 7.13 9.11
C PHE A 209 9.16 7.58 9.24
N VAL A 210 9.88 6.87 10.11
CA VAL A 210 11.33 6.98 10.23
C VAL A 210 11.96 5.65 9.89
N GLU A 211 12.94 5.68 9.00
CA GLU A 211 13.70 4.50 8.60
C GLU A 211 14.76 4.18 9.63
N ASP A 212 15.62 5.16 9.95
CA ASP A 212 16.66 5.07 10.97
C ASP A 212 16.19 5.72 12.29
N PRO A 213 16.03 4.94 13.38
CA PRO A 213 15.58 5.44 14.68
C PRO A 213 16.35 6.65 15.22
N ASP A 214 17.61 6.84 14.81
CA ASP A 214 18.42 8.00 15.22
C ASP A 214 17.86 9.33 14.67
N PHE A 215 17.02 9.29 13.63
CA PHE A 215 16.36 10.48 13.07
C PHE A 215 15.02 10.83 13.71
N ALA A 216 14.48 9.96 14.57
CA ALA A 216 13.17 10.17 15.19
C ALA A 216 13.09 11.47 16.01
N GLU A 217 14.18 11.89 16.66
CA GLU A 217 14.19 13.17 17.38
C GLU A 217 14.18 14.37 16.43
N TYR A 218 14.84 14.29 15.27
CA TYR A 218 14.86 15.39 14.29
C TYR A 218 13.48 15.63 13.67
N HIS A 219 12.74 14.56 13.40
CA HIS A 219 11.35 14.66 12.94
C HIS A 219 10.46 15.39 13.96
N ARG A 220 10.56 15.04 15.25
CA ARG A 220 9.83 15.74 16.31
C ARG A 220 10.23 17.20 16.43
N TYR A 221 11.51 17.53 16.27
CA TYR A 221 11.98 18.93 16.24
C TYR A 221 11.50 19.70 15.01
N ALA A 222 11.16 19.01 13.92
CA ALA A 222 10.60 19.58 12.70
C ALA A 222 9.06 19.75 12.74
N GLY A 223 8.44 19.62 13.91
CA GLY A 223 7.00 19.81 14.07
C GLY A 223 6.14 18.58 13.71
N ILE A 224 6.75 17.40 13.55
CA ILE A 224 6.00 16.16 13.33
C ILE A 224 5.44 15.66 14.68
N ASP A 225 4.11 15.55 14.77
CA ASP A 225 3.40 15.14 15.99
C ASP A 225 3.64 13.68 16.33
N GLN A 226 3.66 12.80 15.33
CA GLN A 226 3.83 11.36 15.51
C GLN A 226 4.88 10.76 14.58
N VAL A 227 5.80 10.01 15.19
CA VAL A 227 6.88 9.33 14.49
C VAL A 227 6.70 7.82 14.66
N LEU A 228 6.49 7.12 13.56
CA LEU A 228 6.29 5.68 13.50
C LEU A 228 7.58 4.96 13.09
N LEU A 229 7.92 3.89 13.80
CA LEU A 229 9.15 3.10 13.60
C LEU A 229 8.81 1.62 13.27
N PRO A 230 8.15 1.34 12.13
CA PRO A 230 7.61 0.02 11.83
C PRO A 230 8.70 -1.05 11.69
N ARG A 231 9.90 -0.70 11.19
CA ARG A 231 11.02 -1.64 11.08
C ARG A 231 11.53 -2.10 12.45
N GLN A 232 11.55 -1.19 13.43
CA GLN A 232 11.91 -1.55 14.80
C GLN A 232 10.84 -2.47 15.40
N LEU A 233 9.57 -2.13 15.25
CA LEU A 233 8.45 -2.95 15.75
C LEU A 233 8.48 -4.36 15.12
N VAL A 234 8.62 -4.46 13.79
CA VAL A 234 8.78 -5.75 13.11
C VAL A 234 10.01 -6.51 13.62
N GLY A 235 11.14 -5.83 13.84
CA GLY A 235 12.33 -6.46 14.41
C GLY A 235 12.11 -7.01 15.82
N GLU A 236 11.41 -6.26 16.67
CA GLU A 236 11.03 -6.68 18.02
C GLU A 236 10.06 -7.86 17.97
N SER A 237 9.02 -7.81 17.13
CA SER A 237 8.05 -8.90 16.95
C SER A 237 8.67 -10.19 16.43
N LEU A 238 9.58 -10.10 15.44
CA LEU A 238 10.30 -11.29 14.94
C LEU A 238 11.23 -11.86 16.01
N ALA A 239 11.85 -11.02 16.84
CA ALA A 239 12.69 -11.48 17.95
C ALA A 239 11.88 -12.11 19.08
N ASN A 240 10.71 -11.55 19.40
CA ASN A 240 9.82 -12.05 20.44
C ASN A 240 9.36 -13.48 20.13
N LYS A 241 9.07 -13.80 18.86
CA LYS A 241 8.75 -15.18 18.44
C LYS A 241 9.85 -16.20 18.75
N ILE A 242 11.11 -15.77 18.73
CA ILE A 242 12.24 -16.60 19.15
C ILE A 242 12.32 -16.66 20.67
N THR A 243 12.32 -15.51 21.35
CA THR A 243 12.54 -15.47 22.79
C THR A 243 11.43 -16.18 23.54
N THR A 244 10.17 -16.03 23.15
CA THR A 244 8.99 -16.69 23.74
C THR A 244 8.95 -18.21 23.49
N SER A 245 9.73 -18.69 22.50
CA SER A 245 9.95 -20.13 22.29
C SER A 245 11.05 -20.69 23.20
N VAL A 246 11.95 -19.83 23.72
CA VAL A 246 13.14 -20.21 24.51
C VAL A 246 13.00 -19.89 26.00
N SER A 247 12.32 -18.81 26.38
CA SER A 247 11.88 -18.52 27.74
C SER A 247 10.51 -19.16 27.97
N ALA A 248 10.33 -19.87 29.07
CA ALA A 248 9.02 -20.36 29.53
C ALA A 248 8.09 -19.23 30.01
N ASP A 249 8.39 -17.99 29.62
CA ASP A 249 7.60 -16.80 29.91
C ASP A 249 6.69 -16.53 28.71
N VAL A 250 5.41 -16.30 29.01
CA VAL A 250 4.37 -15.97 28.05
C VAL A 250 4.49 -14.48 27.71
N GLY A 251 4.70 -14.15 26.44
CA GLY A 251 4.88 -12.76 26.00
C GLY A 251 4.63 -12.50 24.50
N ASP A 252 4.12 -13.48 23.76
CA ASP A 252 3.75 -13.32 22.32
C ASP A 252 2.26 -13.01 22.13
N GLY A 253 1.53 -12.83 23.24
CA GLY A 253 0.10 -12.60 23.23
C GLY A 253 -0.30 -11.15 23.42
N ILE A 254 -1.47 -10.80 22.90
CA ILE A 254 -2.15 -9.56 23.26
C ILE A 254 -2.74 -9.76 24.66
N GLU A 255 -2.12 -9.17 25.69
CA GLU A 255 -2.65 -9.17 27.05
C GLU A 255 -3.90 -8.30 27.14
N ILE A 256 -5.01 -8.89 27.57
CA ILE A 256 -6.28 -8.21 27.83
C ILE A 256 -6.60 -8.33 29.32
N GLY A 257 -6.30 -7.27 30.06
CA GLY A 257 -6.48 -7.27 31.52
C GLY A 257 -5.39 -8.07 32.24
N ALA A 258 -5.74 -8.69 33.36
CA ALA A 258 -4.72 -9.29 34.25
C ALA A 258 -4.30 -10.71 33.87
N ASP A 259 -5.21 -11.53 33.32
CA ASP A 259 -4.98 -12.96 33.15
C ASP A 259 -5.56 -13.52 31.83
N PHE A 260 -5.93 -12.70 30.85
CA PHE A 260 -6.48 -13.15 29.56
C PHE A 260 -5.60 -12.66 28.42
N GLU A 261 -5.38 -13.50 27.43
CA GLU A 261 -4.51 -13.18 26.31
C GLU A 261 -5.00 -13.79 25.00
N ILE A 262 -4.50 -13.24 23.90
CA ILE A 262 -4.69 -13.77 22.55
C ILE A 262 -3.33 -14.10 21.96
N VAL A 263 -3.12 -15.35 21.57
CA VAL A 263 -1.83 -15.83 21.10
C VAL A 263 -1.97 -16.56 19.76
N GLU A 264 -1.04 -16.31 18.85
CA GLU A 264 -0.80 -17.12 17.65
C GLU A 264 0.02 -18.37 18.00
N LEU A 265 -0.57 -19.55 17.83
CA LEU A 265 0.05 -20.83 18.15
C LEU A 265 0.26 -21.67 16.88
N PRO A 266 1.49 -21.73 16.34
CA PRO A 266 1.81 -22.57 15.20
C PRO A 266 1.73 -24.05 15.59
N VAL A 267 1.07 -24.86 14.76
CA VAL A 267 1.00 -26.32 14.91
C VAL A 267 2.25 -26.94 14.30
N GLN A 268 3.05 -27.61 15.12
CA GLN A 268 4.31 -28.20 14.67
C GLN A 268 4.08 -29.50 13.91
N PRO A 269 4.95 -29.82 12.92
CA PRO A 269 4.97 -31.13 12.28
C PRO A 269 5.04 -32.26 13.30
N GLY A 270 4.12 -33.22 13.19
CA GLY A 270 3.99 -34.35 14.11
C GLY A 270 3.27 -34.06 15.43
N SER A 271 2.65 -32.89 15.61
CA SER A 271 1.70 -32.65 16.70
C SER A 271 0.50 -33.61 16.60
N GLU A 272 -0.09 -33.96 17.74
CA GLU A 272 -1.30 -34.78 17.79
C GLU A 272 -2.53 -34.10 17.15
N LEU A 273 -2.43 -32.80 16.87
CA LEU A 273 -3.48 -32.01 16.21
C LEU A 273 -3.43 -32.12 14.68
N VAL A 274 -2.35 -32.62 14.09
CA VAL A 274 -2.19 -32.72 12.63
C VAL A 274 -3.17 -33.75 12.04
N ASP A 275 -3.79 -33.39 10.92
CA ASP A 275 -4.83 -34.15 10.22
C ASP A 275 -6.12 -34.37 11.03
N VAL A 276 -6.33 -33.58 12.10
CA VAL A 276 -7.53 -33.61 12.93
C VAL A 276 -8.44 -32.43 12.58
N LYS A 277 -9.75 -32.66 12.51
CA LYS A 277 -10.72 -31.58 12.36
C LYS A 277 -10.77 -30.71 13.61
N LEU A 278 -11.03 -29.42 13.45
CA LEU A 278 -11.14 -28.51 14.59
C LEU A 278 -12.20 -28.98 15.60
N ALA A 279 -13.37 -29.45 15.14
CA ALA A 279 -14.40 -30.00 16.02
C ALA A 279 -13.99 -31.30 16.75
N ASP A 280 -13.17 -32.13 16.11
CA ASP A 280 -12.75 -33.42 16.64
C ASP A 280 -11.50 -33.31 17.55
N SER A 281 -10.80 -32.18 17.49
CA SER A 281 -9.59 -31.90 18.27
C SER A 281 -9.83 -31.81 19.78
N GLY A 282 -11.06 -31.47 20.19
CA GLY A 282 -11.44 -31.29 21.59
C GLY A 282 -10.64 -30.20 22.32
N LEU A 283 -10.06 -29.24 21.58
CA LEU A 283 -9.18 -28.21 22.16
C LEU A 283 -9.88 -27.45 23.29
N ARG A 284 -11.10 -26.98 23.05
CA ARG A 284 -11.88 -26.23 24.05
C ARG A 284 -12.20 -27.06 25.29
N GLU A 285 -12.57 -28.33 25.12
CA GLU A 285 -12.89 -29.23 26.23
C GLU A 285 -11.66 -29.61 27.07
N GLN A 286 -10.49 -29.71 26.43
CA GLN A 286 -9.24 -30.11 27.08
C GLN A 286 -8.52 -28.95 27.77
N THR A 287 -8.53 -27.76 27.15
CA THR A 287 -7.73 -26.61 27.61
C THR A 287 -8.60 -25.50 28.19
N GLY A 288 -9.85 -25.37 27.76
CA GLY A 288 -10.72 -24.25 28.07
C GLY A 288 -10.46 -22.99 27.22
N ALA A 289 -9.42 -23.00 26.39
CA ALA A 289 -9.12 -21.89 25.48
C ALA A 289 -10.02 -21.93 24.24
N ASN A 290 -10.33 -20.75 23.69
CA ASN A 290 -11.17 -20.62 22.51
C ASN A 290 -10.29 -20.35 21.27
N VAL A 291 -10.45 -21.19 20.25
CA VAL A 291 -9.89 -20.90 18.92
C VAL A 291 -10.82 -19.90 18.23
N ILE A 292 -10.35 -18.68 18.04
CA ILE A 292 -11.14 -17.58 17.45
C ILE A 292 -10.88 -17.45 15.95
N GLY A 293 -9.70 -17.87 15.49
CA GLY A 293 -9.23 -17.79 14.11
C GLY A 293 -8.20 -18.89 13.81
N ALA A 294 -7.92 -19.13 12.53
CA ALA A 294 -6.78 -19.97 12.13
C ALA A 294 -6.27 -19.60 10.74
N TRP A 295 -4.95 -19.71 10.54
CA TRP A 295 -4.33 -19.64 9.22
C TRP A 295 -4.17 -21.05 8.67
N PHE A 296 -4.91 -21.35 7.61
CA PHE A 296 -4.76 -22.60 6.88
C PHE A 296 -3.97 -22.33 5.59
N ARG A 297 -2.75 -22.85 5.51
CA ARG A 297 -1.88 -22.68 4.33
C ARG A 297 -1.66 -21.20 3.94
N GLY A 298 -1.61 -20.33 4.94
CA GLY A 298 -1.42 -18.88 4.79
C GLY A 298 -2.70 -18.10 4.49
N GLU A 299 -3.86 -18.74 4.39
CA GLU A 299 -5.16 -18.07 4.30
C GLU A 299 -5.77 -17.97 5.70
N PHE A 300 -6.04 -16.75 6.15
CA PHE A 300 -6.68 -16.53 7.44
C PHE A 300 -8.18 -16.82 7.34
N VAL A 301 -8.71 -17.56 8.30
CA VAL A 301 -10.14 -17.83 8.42
C VAL A 301 -10.61 -17.47 9.82
N MET A 302 -11.57 -16.55 9.88
CA MET A 302 -12.23 -16.13 11.11
C MET A 302 -13.73 -15.95 10.88
N PRO A 303 -14.57 -16.70 11.62
CA PRO A 303 -14.20 -17.88 12.41
C PRO A 303 -13.87 -19.11 11.56
N PRO A 304 -13.01 -20.01 12.03
CA PRO A 304 -12.77 -21.28 11.34
C PRO A 304 -14.01 -22.18 11.40
N SER A 305 -14.22 -22.97 10.35
CA SER A 305 -15.27 -23.97 10.29
C SER A 305 -14.94 -25.14 11.23
N PRO A 306 -15.94 -25.71 11.93
CA PRO A 306 -15.73 -26.92 12.72
C PRO A 306 -15.19 -28.10 11.90
N ASP A 307 -15.43 -28.10 10.58
CA ASP A 307 -14.98 -29.13 9.64
C ASP A 307 -13.57 -28.90 9.08
N ASP A 308 -12.94 -27.75 9.36
CA ASP A 308 -11.59 -27.45 8.88
C ASP A 308 -10.56 -28.39 9.53
N VAL A 309 -9.60 -28.83 8.73
CA VAL A 309 -8.56 -29.79 9.14
C VAL A 309 -7.28 -29.04 9.47
N ILE A 310 -6.79 -29.24 10.68
CA ILE A 310 -5.51 -28.71 11.15
C ILE A 310 -4.39 -29.49 10.46
N ASP A 311 -3.49 -28.79 9.79
CA ASP A 311 -2.28 -29.37 9.17
C ASP A 311 -0.99 -28.84 9.83
N GLU A 312 0.16 -29.36 9.41
CA GLU A 312 1.50 -29.00 9.94
C GLU A 312 1.92 -27.54 9.68
N ARG A 313 1.09 -26.77 8.97
CA ARG A 313 1.31 -25.36 8.65
C ARG A 313 0.19 -24.48 9.18
N THR A 314 -0.68 -25.05 10.00
CA THR A 314 -1.79 -24.31 10.59
C THR A 314 -1.28 -23.48 11.74
N VAL A 315 -1.63 -22.20 11.77
CA VAL A 315 -1.42 -21.32 12.94
C VAL A 315 -2.78 -21.08 13.57
N LEU A 316 -2.94 -21.43 14.84
CA LEU A 316 -4.19 -21.22 15.57
C LEU A 316 -4.16 -19.88 16.27
N LEU A 317 -5.19 -19.07 16.09
CA LEU A 317 -5.39 -17.86 16.89
C LEU A 317 -6.27 -18.21 18.09
N VAL A 318 -5.71 -18.11 19.28
CA VAL A 318 -6.32 -18.63 20.51
C VAL A 318 -6.49 -17.51 21.53
N ALA A 319 -7.70 -17.37 22.06
CA ALA A 319 -8.02 -16.47 23.15
C ALA A 319 -8.37 -17.28 24.41
N GLY A 320 -7.77 -16.92 25.55
CA GLY A 320 -8.02 -17.62 26.80
C GLY A 320 -7.22 -17.07 27.96
N HIS A 321 -7.40 -17.65 29.14
CA HIS A 321 -6.51 -17.36 30.26
C HIS A 321 -5.11 -17.93 30.03
N GLU A 322 -4.07 -17.29 30.58
CA GLU A 322 -2.66 -17.69 30.41
C GLU A 322 -2.45 -19.21 30.61
N ALA A 323 -3.01 -19.78 31.68
CA ALA A 323 -2.89 -21.22 31.96
C ALA A 323 -3.61 -22.12 30.93
N GLN A 324 -4.69 -21.64 30.31
CA GLN A 324 -5.44 -22.36 29.27
C GLN A 324 -4.68 -22.32 27.94
N VAL A 325 -4.13 -21.15 27.60
CA VAL A 325 -3.33 -20.94 26.39
C VAL A 325 -2.04 -21.74 26.45
N GLU A 326 -1.35 -21.75 27.60
CA GLU A 326 -0.14 -22.55 27.79
C GLU A 326 -0.41 -24.05 27.68
N HIS A 327 -1.55 -24.53 28.19
CA HIS A 327 -1.95 -25.93 28.02
C HIS A 327 -2.21 -26.27 26.54
N LEU A 328 -2.81 -25.35 25.77
CA LEU A 328 -3.00 -25.54 24.33
C LEU A 328 -1.67 -25.52 23.56
N LYS A 329 -0.76 -24.61 23.91
CA LYS A 329 0.59 -24.50 23.33
C LYS A 329 1.38 -25.81 23.48
N GLN A 330 1.15 -26.59 24.54
CA GLN A 330 1.77 -27.90 24.70
C GLN A 330 1.22 -28.95 23.71
N LEU A 331 -0.06 -28.85 23.33
CA LEU A 331 -0.68 -29.76 22.35
C LEU A 331 -0.24 -29.45 20.90
N THR A 332 0.07 -28.18 20.59
CA THR A 332 0.56 -27.77 19.27
C THR A 332 2.03 -28.12 19.03
N ARG A 333 2.77 -28.47 20.09
CA ARG A 333 4.20 -28.80 20.05
C ARG A 333 4.45 -30.30 19.88
N THR A 334 5.59 -30.64 19.31
CA THR A 334 6.08 -32.03 19.20
C THR A 334 7.32 -32.21 20.08
N GLU A 335 7.39 -33.28 20.90
CA GLU A 335 8.56 -33.59 21.76
C GLU A 335 9.92 -33.67 21.01
N ARG A 336 9.89 -33.77 19.66
CA ARG A 336 11.09 -33.80 18.82
C ARG A 336 11.76 -32.44 18.65
N ARG A 337 11.01 -31.32 18.63
CA ARG A 337 11.56 -29.96 18.45
C ARG A 337 12.02 -29.31 19.76
N ASP A 338 11.62 -29.83 20.92
CA ASP A 338 12.16 -29.42 22.25
C ASP A 338 13.70 -29.53 22.37
N ARG A 339 14.35 -30.22 21.42
CA ARG A 339 15.79 -30.47 21.44
C ARG A 339 16.64 -29.52 20.59
N ARG A 340 16.07 -28.62 19.80
CA ARG A 340 16.86 -27.59 19.09
C ARG A 340 16.84 -26.26 19.86
N HIS A 341 17.31 -26.30 21.11
CA HIS A 341 17.84 -25.10 21.76
C HIS A 341 19.20 -24.83 21.12
N GLY A 342 19.24 -23.93 20.14
CA GLY A 342 20.44 -23.72 19.33
C GLY A 342 20.63 -22.25 18.96
N PRO A 343 21.80 -21.90 18.44
CA PRO A 343 22.08 -20.55 17.94
C PRO A 343 21.06 -20.12 16.89
N VAL A 344 20.78 -18.82 16.86
CA VAL A 344 19.94 -18.13 15.88
C VAL A 344 20.84 -17.50 14.83
N THR A 345 20.41 -17.53 13.58
CA THR A 345 21.08 -16.79 12.49
C THR A 345 20.13 -15.75 11.92
N VAL A 346 20.58 -14.51 11.82
CA VAL A 346 19.86 -13.40 11.18
C VAL A 346 20.52 -13.09 9.85
N CYS A 347 19.76 -13.22 8.78
CA CYS A 347 20.17 -12.95 7.40
C CYS A 347 19.61 -11.59 6.97
N GLY A 348 20.50 -10.65 6.65
CA GLY A 348 20.19 -9.24 6.46
C GLY A 348 20.40 -8.46 7.76
N TYR A 349 21.36 -7.54 7.77
CA TYR A 349 21.76 -6.74 8.93
C TYR A 349 21.46 -5.25 8.71
N GLY A 350 20.26 -4.96 8.20
CA GLY A 350 19.63 -3.63 8.26
C GLY A 350 18.88 -3.42 9.58
N GLU A 351 17.97 -2.44 9.61
CA GLU A 351 17.24 -2.04 10.84
C GLU A 351 16.46 -3.18 11.52
N VAL A 352 15.76 -3.99 10.74
CA VAL A 352 15.03 -5.15 11.27
C VAL A 352 16.00 -6.17 11.85
N GLY A 353 17.02 -6.57 11.08
CA GLY A 353 17.96 -7.62 11.48
C GLY A 353 18.86 -7.21 12.64
N SER A 354 19.28 -5.95 12.72
CA SER A 354 20.05 -5.41 13.84
C SER A 354 19.20 -5.36 15.12
N THR A 355 17.92 -4.97 15.01
CA THR A 355 16.95 -4.99 16.11
C THR A 355 16.75 -6.42 16.61
N VAL A 356 16.53 -7.38 15.70
CA VAL A 356 16.42 -8.80 16.04
C VAL A 356 17.66 -9.28 16.79
N LYS A 357 18.86 -9.09 16.24
CA LYS A 357 20.11 -9.54 16.88
C LYS A 357 20.26 -8.93 18.28
N LYS A 358 19.93 -7.65 18.43
CA LYS A 358 19.98 -6.92 19.72
C LYS A 358 19.02 -7.54 20.74
N VAL A 359 17.76 -7.77 20.39
CA VAL A 359 16.75 -8.34 21.30
C VAL A 359 17.08 -9.78 21.67
N VAL A 360 17.41 -10.62 20.68
CA VAL A 360 17.76 -12.04 20.88
C VAL A 360 19.04 -12.19 21.73
N THR A 361 20.08 -11.40 21.46
CA THR A 361 21.32 -11.43 22.26
C THR A 361 21.08 -10.96 23.70
N LYS A 362 20.21 -9.96 23.89
CA LYS A 362 19.83 -9.47 25.23
C LYS A 362 19.09 -10.53 26.05
N ALA A 363 18.34 -11.41 25.39
CA ALA A 363 17.71 -12.57 26.01
C ALA A 363 18.69 -13.73 26.33
N GLY A 364 19.98 -13.59 25.98
CA GLY A 364 21.02 -14.58 26.28
C GLY A 364 21.10 -15.73 25.28
N ILE A 365 20.45 -15.60 24.12
CA ILE A 365 20.50 -16.57 23.03
C ILE A 365 21.69 -16.24 22.12
N ASP A 366 22.47 -17.24 21.71
CA ASP A 366 23.57 -17.06 20.75
C ASP A 366 23.00 -16.67 19.39
N CYS A 367 23.40 -15.51 18.85
CA CYS A 367 22.83 -14.95 17.64
C CYS A 367 23.95 -14.46 16.70
N ARG A 368 24.00 -15.05 15.49
CA ARG A 368 24.91 -14.63 14.42
C ARG A 368 24.17 -13.82 13.38
N ALA A 369 24.86 -12.87 12.75
CA ALA A 369 24.34 -12.05 11.66
C ALA A 369 25.14 -12.23 10.38
N VAL A 370 24.42 -12.17 9.26
CA VAL A 370 24.93 -12.35 7.91
C VAL A 370 24.44 -11.19 7.07
N ASP A 371 25.33 -10.60 6.28
CA ASP A 371 24.95 -9.59 5.30
C ASP A 371 25.88 -9.64 4.09
N ILE A 372 25.44 -9.14 2.94
CA ILE A 372 26.29 -9.00 1.75
C ILE A 372 27.33 -7.87 1.93
N VAL A 373 27.08 -6.91 2.81
CA VAL A 373 27.97 -5.78 3.11
C VAL A 373 28.65 -5.95 4.47
N GLU A 374 29.98 -5.83 4.49
CA GLU A 374 30.76 -5.82 5.74
C GLU A 374 30.43 -4.58 6.59
N ARG A 375 29.91 -4.80 7.81
CA ARG A 375 29.57 -3.73 8.77
C ARG A 375 29.77 -4.20 10.22
N PRO A 376 29.95 -3.28 11.19
CA PRO A 376 30.01 -3.66 12.60
C PRO A 376 28.77 -4.43 13.05
N GLY A 377 28.97 -5.63 13.60
CA GLY A 377 27.88 -6.51 14.04
C GLY A 377 27.51 -7.61 13.04
N VAL A 378 28.02 -7.58 11.81
CA VAL A 378 27.94 -8.71 10.85
C VAL A 378 29.04 -9.73 11.20
N ASP A 379 28.67 -11.00 11.38
CA ASP A 379 29.61 -12.07 11.72
C ASP A 379 30.13 -12.81 10.48
N VAL A 380 29.32 -12.91 9.43
CA VAL A 380 29.67 -13.50 8.13
C VAL A 380 29.24 -12.60 6.99
N VAL A 381 30.12 -12.35 6.03
CA VAL A 381 29.82 -11.55 4.83
C VAL A 381 29.55 -12.49 3.66
N GLY A 382 28.33 -12.49 3.13
CA GLY A 382 27.95 -13.39 2.04
C GLY A 382 26.52 -13.21 1.56
N ASP A 383 26.24 -13.73 0.36
CA ASP A 383 24.91 -13.74 -0.23
C ASP A 383 24.15 -14.99 0.22
N VAL A 384 23.06 -14.78 0.95
CA VAL A 384 22.22 -15.85 1.50
C VAL A 384 21.38 -16.59 0.45
N THR A 385 21.44 -16.18 -0.82
CA THR A 385 20.96 -16.98 -1.94
C THR A 385 21.97 -18.06 -2.37
N GLU A 386 23.21 -17.98 -1.88
CA GLU A 386 24.26 -18.96 -2.13
C GLU A 386 24.39 -19.97 -0.99
N LYS A 387 24.38 -21.26 -1.33
CA LYS A 387 24.56 -22.36 -0.36
C LYS A 387 25.86 -22.24 0.45
N SER A 388 26.94 -21.75 -0.17
CA SER A 388 28.25 -21.59 0.46
C SER A 388 28.23 -20.68 1.69
N THR A 389 27.38 -19.65 1.69
CA THR A 389 27.25 -18.75 2.83
C THR A 389 26.68 -19.47 4.06
N PHE A 390 25.68 -20.33 3.88
CA PHE A 390 25.14 -21.15 4.97
C PHE A 390 26.10 -22.26 5.44
N GLU A 391 26.93 -22.79 4.54
CA GLU A 391 27.99 -23.74 4.90
C GLU A 391 29.07 -23.06 5.77
N GLU A 392 29.46 -21.83 5.46
CA GLU A 392 30.41 -21.05 6.27
C GLU A 392 29.85 -20.71 7.66
N LEU A 393 28.54 -20.47 7.75
CA LEU A 393 27.85 -20.20 9.02
C LEU A 393 27.74 -21.40 9.94
N GLY A 394 27.84 -22.62 9.40
CA GLY A 394 27.55 -23.85 10.12
C GLY A 394 26.05 -24.01 10.39
N ILE A 395 25.22 -23.86 9.35
CA ILE A 395 23.75 -23.93 9.47
C ILE A 395 23.23 -25.23 10.09
N GLU A 396 24.01 -26.31 10.03
CA GLU A 396 23.68 -27.62 10.61
C GLU A 396 23.44 -27.58 12.13
N ASP A 397 24.04 -26.60 12.83
CA ASP A 397 23.91 -26.41 14.28
C ASP A 397 22.88 -25.32 14.64
N VAL A 398 22.29 -24.63 13.66
CA VAL A 398 21.36 -23.51 13.85
C VAL A 398 19.94 -24.03 14.12
N SER A 399 19.27 -23.44 15.09
CA SER A 399 17.88 -23.79 15.42
C SER A 399 16.88 -23.05 14.54
N THR A 400 17.09 -21.73 14.42
CA THR A 400 16.18 -20.80 13.77
C THR A 400 16.96 -19.81 12.90
N VAL A 401 16.43 -19.55 11.71
CA VAL A 401 16.93 -18.56 10.76
C VAL A 401 15.90 -17.46 10.58
N ILE A 402 16.31 -16.22 10.78
CA ILE A 402 15.52 -15.04 10.45
C ILE A 402 15.99 -14.48 9.11
N LEU A 403 15.07 -14.36 8.14
CA LEU A 403 15.29 -13.70 6.86
C LEU A 403 14.76 -12.27 6.92
N ALA A 404 15.62 -11.31 7.24
CA ALA A 404 15.32 -9.87 7.33
C ALA A 404 15.90 -9.10 6.12
N LEU A 405 15.68 -9.61 4.91
CA LEU A 405 16.24 -9.06 3.67
C LEU A 405 15.40 -7.92 3.12
N SER A 406 16.02 -6.94 2.47
CA SER A 406 15.34 -5.83 1.79
C SER A 406 14.68 -6.23 0.47
N ASP A 407 14.97 -7.43 -0.04
CA ASP A 407 14.46 -7.95 -1.30
C ASP A 407 13.71 -9.28 -1.06
N ASP A 408 12.42 -9.30 -1.40
CA ASP A 408 11.57 -10.47 -1.19
C ASP A 408 11.95 -11.65 -2.09
N THR A 409 12.52 -11.39 -3.26
CA THR A 409 13.00 -12.46 -4.15
C THR A 409 14.17 -13.19 -3.51
N ALA A 410 15.13 -12.48 -2.94
CA ALA A 410 16.25 -13.02 -2.20
C ALA A 410 15.76 -13.81 -0.96
N ALA A 411 14.74 -13.32 -0.26
CA ALA A 411 14.15 -14.02 0.89
C ALA A 411 13.50 -15.35 0.47
N ILE A 412 12.77 -15.36 -0.65
CA ILE A 412 12.19 -16.58 -1.23
C ILE A 412 13.29 -17.58 -1.63
N PHE A 413 14.33 -17.13 -2.32
CA PHE A 413 15.45 -18.00 -2.72
C PHE A 413 16.22 -18.55 -1.52
N ALA A 414 16.54 -17.70 -0.52
CA ALA A 414 17.18 -18.13 0.71
C ALA A 414 16.34 -19.19 1.45
N THR A 415 15.02 -19.00 1.51
CA THR A 415 14.08 -19.98 2.09
C THR A 415 14.19 -21.34 1.41
N LEU A 416 14.22 -21.36 0.07
CA LEU A 416 14.35 -22.61 -0.70
C LEU A 416 15.71 -23.30 -0.46
N VAL A 417 16.80 -22.54 -0.39
CA VAL A 417 18.14 -23.06 -0.10
C VAL A 417 18.18 -23.67 1.29
N LEU A 418 17.67 -22.96 2.31
CA LEU A 418 17.58 -23.46 3.68
C LEU A 418 16.78 -24.75 3.77
N ARG A 419 15.59 -24.80 3.16
CA ARG A 419 14.76 -26.02 3.13
C ARG A 419 15.40 -27.19 2.40
N GLN A 420 16.24 -26.92 1.39
CA GLN A 420 17.01 -27.96 0.72
C GLN A 420 18.13 -28.51 1.61
N MET A 421 18.76 -27.65 2.42
CA MET A 421 19.87 -28.02 3.31
C MET A 421 19.37 -28.74 4.58
N ASP A 422 18.36 -28.18 5.23
CA ASP A 422 17.71 -28.73 6.40
C ASP A 422 16.19 -28.56 6.27
N PRO A 423 15.44 -29.65 5.97
CA PRO A 423 13.99 -29.60 5.86
C PRO A 423 13.28 -29.18 7.15
N ASP A 424 13.93 -29.35 8.31
CA ASP A 424 13.32 -29.19 9.64
C ASP A 424 13.70 -27.87 10.33
N ILE A 425 14.65 -27.09 9.76
CA ILE A 425 15.09 -25.80 10.34
C ILE A 425 13.93 -24.83 10.46
N GLU A 426 13.88 -24.03 11.52
CA GLU A 426 12.84 -23.01 11.63
C GLU A 426 13.23 -21.78 10.81
N ILE A 427 12.32 -21.29 9.96
CA ILE A 427 12.53 -20.15 9.08
C ILE A 427 11.44 -19.11 9.37
N ILE A 428 11.87 -17.99 9.93
CA ILE A 428 11.04 -16.81 10.18
C ILE A 428 11.44 -15.75 9.17
N ALA A 429 10.53 -15.25 8.36
CA ALA A 429 10.83 -14.29 7.30
C ALA A 429 10.09 -12.96 7.49
N ARG A 430 10.74 -11.88 7.09
CA ARG A 430 10.05 -10.61 6.82
C ARG A 430 9.68 -10.56 5.33
N ALA A 431 8.45 -10.17 5.04
CA ALA A 431 8.05 -9.74 3.70
C ALA A 431 8.06 -8.21 3.64
N ASN A 432 8.53 -7.65 2.53
CA ASN A 432 8.37 -6.22 2.23
C ASN A 432 6.95 -5.97 1.72
N GLU A 433 6.47 -6.85 0.85
CA GLU A 433 5.15 -6.75 0.20
C GLU A 433 4.20 -7.86 0.68
N ILE A 434 2.96 -7.47 1.02
CA ILE A 434 1.72 -8.05 0.44
C ILE A 434 1.85 -9.45 -0.18
N ASP A 435 1.97 -9.40 -1.50
CA ASP A 435 2.02 -10.50 -2.43
C ASP A 435 3.15 -11.53 -2.19
N SER A 436 4.21 -11.12 -1.49
CA SER A 436 5.34 -12.01 -1.19
C SER A 436 5.05 -12.96 -0.05
N VAL A 437 4.09 -12.64 0.84
CA VAL A 437 3.74 -13.46 2.01
C VAL A 437 3.40 -14.89 1.60
N GLN A 438 2.47 -15.07 0.66
CA GLN A 438 2.07 -16.39 0.19
C GLN A 438 3.22 -17.15 -0.50
N ARG A 439 4.11 -16.43 -1.20
CA ARG A 439 5.25 -17.02 -1.90
C ARG A 439 6.29 -17.54 -0.91
N LEU A 440 6.55 -16.79 0.17
CA LEU A 440 7.44 -17.19 1.26
C LEU A 440 6.91 -18.42 2.01
N TYR A 441 5.64 -18.44 2.39
CA TYR A 441 5.02 -19.65 2.99
C TYR A 441 5.09 -20.86 2.05
N ARG A 442 4.87 -20.67 0.74
CA ARG A 442 5.01 -21.75 -0.26
C ARG A 442 6.44 -22.23 -0.45
N ALA A 443 7.42 -21.33 -0.35
CA ALA A 443 8.84 -21.67 -0.36
C ALA A 443 9.26 -22.46 0.90
N GLY A 444 8.50 -22.31 1.98
CA GLY A 444 8.65 -23.07 3.21
C GLY A 444 9.03 -22.23 4.41
N ALA A 445 8.80 -20.92 4.44
CA ALA A 445 8.89 -20.18 5.69
C ALA A 445 7.84 -20.73 6.70
N ASP A 446 8.21 -20.86 7.98
CA ASP A 446 7.28 -21.26 9.05
C ASP A 446 6.41 -20.08 9.50
N TYR A 447 6.97 -18.86 9.47
CA TYR A 447 6.26 -17.63 9.79
C TYR A 447 6.72 -16.49 8.89
N VAL A 448 5.78 -15.64 8.47
CA VAL A 448 6.08 -14.47 7.63
C VAL A 448 5.37 -13.23 8.19
N LEU A 449 6.14 -12.17 8.47
CA LEU A 449 5.60 -10.87 8.88
C LEU A 449 5.79 -9.84 7.77
N ALA A 450 4.70 -9.24 7.30
CA ALA A 450 4.73 -8.21 6.26
C ALA A 450 4.93 -6.82 6.86
N LEU A 451 6.01 -6.14 6.43
CA LEU A 451 6.28 -4.77 6.85
C LEU A 451 5.21 -3.80 6.35
N GLY A 452 4.77 -3.93 5.08
CA GLY A 452 3.74 -3.08 4.50
C GLY A 452 2.42 -3.11 5.29
N THR A 453 1.98 -4.30 5.71
CA THR A 453 0.77 -4.48 6.55
C THR A 453 0.93 -3.79 7.90
N VAL A 454 2.04 -4.01 8.61
CA VAL A 454 2.32 -3.37 9.90
C VAL A 454 2.35 -1.84 9.75
N SER A 455 3.00 -1.33 8.70
CA SER A 455 3.06 0.10 8.40
C SER A 455 1.68 0.71 8.14
N GLY A 456 0.89 0.11 7.25
CA GLY A 456 -0.44 0.60 6.90
C GLY A 456 -1.36 0.68 8.12
N ARG A 457 -1.38 -0.39 8.93
CA ARG A 457 -2.20 -0.46 10.15
C ARG A 457 -1.79 0.57 11.19
N MET A 458 -0.47 0.76 11.40
CA MET A 458 0.00 1.82 12.30
C MET A 458 -0.43 3.21 11.83
N LEU A 459 -0.48 3.46 10.51
CA LEU A 459 -0.97 4.74 9.98
C LEU A 459 -2.47 4.88 10.13
N ALA A 460 -3.25 3.89 9.69
CA ALA A 460 -4.71 3.91 9.74
C ALA A 460 -5.20 4.14 11.17
N SER A 461 -4.78 3.31 12.11
CA SER A 461 -5.10 3.46 13.54
C SER A 461 -4.70 4.81 14.13
N THR A 462 -3.57 5.36 13.70
CA THR A 462 -3.13 6.69 14.14
C THR A 462 -4.02 7.80 13.57
N ILE A 463 -4.47 7.67 12.32
CA ILE A 463 -5.33 8.66 11.65
C ILE A 463 -6.78 8.56 12.16
N LEU A 464 -7.22 7.35 12.50
CA LEU A 464 -8.55 7.02 12.99
C LEU A 464 -8.68 7.13 14.52
N ASP A 465 -7.58 7.39 15.23
CA ASP A 465 -7.50 7.42 16.70
C ASP A 465 -8.00 6.12 17.37
N GLU A 466 -7.71 4.98 16.75
CA GLU A 466 -8.07 3.65 17.25
C GLU A 466 -7.08 3.15 18.31
N ASP A 467 -7.61 2.57 19.40
CA ASP A 467 -6.81 1.91 20.44
C ASP A 467 -6.50 0.47 20.01
N VAL A 468 -5.53 0.34 19.11
CA VAL A 468 -5.03 -0.95 18.60
C VAL A 468 -4.10 -1.60 19.62
N LEU A 469 -4.44 -2.80 20.06
CA LEU A 469 -3.66 -3.54 21.07
C LEU A 469 -2.42 -4.23 20.48
N SER A 470 -2.39 -4.50 19.16
CA SER A 470 -1.22 -5.06 18.47
C SER A 470 -1.26 -4.80 16.96
N TYR A 471 -0.09 -4.47 16.40
CA TYR A 471 0.11 -4.21 14.96
C TYR A 471 0.76 -5.38 14.22
N ASP A 472 1.39 -6.30 14.95
CA ASP A 472 2.25 -7.34 14.42
C ASP A 472 1.57 -8.70 14.29
N GLN A 473 0.39 -8.85 14.87
CA GLN A 473 -0.47 -10.00 14.61
C GLN A 473 -1.14 -9.83 13.24
N GLN A 474 -1.45 -10.95 12.60
CA GLN A 474 -2.12 -10.96 11.30
C GLN A 474 -3.64 -10.68 11.40
N ILE A 475 -4.12 -10.26 12.58
CA ILE A 475 -5.50 -9.82 12.86
C ILE A 475 -5.50 -8.50 13.61
N GLU A 476 -6.62 -7.77 13.57
CA GLU A 476 -6.76 -6.56 14.38
C GLU A 476 -7.42 -6.90 15.70
N VAL A 477 -6.95 -6.27 16.77
CA VAL A 477 -7.64 -6.27 18.05
C VAL A 477 -7.75 -4.83 18.52
N VAL A 478 -8.99 -4.35 18.56
CA VAL A 478 -9.31 -2.97 18.92
C VAL A 478 -10.17 -2.93 20.17
N ARG A 479 -10.00 -1.89 20.97
CA ARG A 479 -10.91 -1.51 22.05
C ARG A 479 -11.78 -0.34 21.57
N MET A 480 -13.10 -0.49 21.64
CA MET A 480 -14.07 0.56 21.26
C MET A 480 -15.19 0.69 22.31
N ASP A 481 -15.79 1.88 22.44
CA ASP A 481 -16.95 2.09 23.33
C ASP A 481 -18.15 1.25 22.86
N ALA A 482 -18.93 0.71 23.79
CA ALA A 482 -20.10 -0.11 23.45
C ALA A 482 -21.18 0.67 22.69
N GLY A 483 -21.26 2.00 22.86
CA GLY A 483 -22.09 2.91 22.10
C GLY A 483 -23.53 2.42 21.89
N ASP A 484 -23.91 2.22 20.63
CA ASP A 484 -25.26 1.83 20.22
C ASP A 484 -25.66 0.38 20.62
N LEU A 485 -24.71 -0.39 21.16
CA LEU A 485 -24.93 -1.72 21.76
C LEU A 485 -25.48 -1.63 23.18
N VAL A 486 -25.35 -0.48 23.86
CA VAL A 486 -25.77 -0.30 25.25
C VAL A 486 -27.23 -0.73 25.44
N GLY A 487 -27.45 -1.61 26.41
CA GLY A 487 -28.75 -2.19 26.73
C GLY A 487 -29.18 -3.38 25.87
N ARG A 488 -28.47 -3.72 24.78
CA ARG A 488 -28.68 -4.97 24.02
C ARG A 488 -27.99 -6.13 24.74
N SER A 489 -28.48 -7.36 24.51
CA SER A 489 -27.72 -8.55 24.89
C SER A 489 -26.71 -8.91 23.79
N ILE A 490 -25.69 -9.71 24.12
CA ILE A 490 -24.74 -10.21 23.12
C ILE A 490 -25.46 -10.95 21.98
N ALA A 491 -26.46 -11.78 22.32
CA ALA A 491 -27.29 -12.47 21.33
C ALA A 491 -28.11 -11.51 20.46
N ASP A 492 -28.63 -10.42 21.03
CA ASP A 492 -29.43 -9.44 20.30
C ASP A 492 -28.58 -8.49 19.44
N ALA A 493 -27.35 -8.21 19.90
CA ALA A 493 -26.38 -7.40 19.16
C ALA A 493 -25.91 -8.11 17.89
N ASP A 494 -25.75 -9.44 17.98
CA ASP A 494 -25.37 -10.35 16.89
C ASP A 494 -24.16 -9.83 16.08
N VAL A 495 -23.18 -9.26 16.79
CA VAL A 495 -22.00 -8.57 16.23
C VAL A 495 -21.35 -9.41 15.14
N ARG A 496 -21.08 -10.68 15.43
CA ARG A 496 -20.41 -11.59 14.51
C ARG A 496 -21.14 -11.81 13.20
N ALA A 497 -22.46 -11.90 13.20
CA ALA A 497 -23.22 -12.08 11.96
C ALA A 497 -23.36 -10.79 11.16
N ARG A 498 -23.24 -9.64 11.82
CA ARG A 498 -23.40 -8.31 11.22
C ARG A 498 -22.11 -7.71 10.68
N THR A 499 -20.99 -7.99 11.34
CA THR A 499 -19.69 -7.37 11.04
C THR A 499 -18.59 -8.39 10.77
N GLY A 500 -18.76 -9.65 11.19
CA GLY A 500 -17.69 -10.66 11.14
C GLY A 500 -16.74 -10.62 12.34
N CYS A 501 -16.80 -9.60 13.19
CA CYS A 501 -15.98 -9.51 14.40
C CYS A 501 -16.36 -10.57 15.45
N THR A 502 -15.37 -11.01 16.22
CA THR A 502 -15.58 -11.78 17.44
C THR A 502 -15.31 -10.89 18.66
N ILE A 503 -16.29 -10.79 19.56
CA ILE A 503 -16.11 -10.14 20.86
C ILE A 503 -15.22 -11.05 21.73
N LEU A 504 -14.12 -10.51 22.22
CA LEU A 504 -13.12 -11.22 23.01
C LEU A 504 -13.31 -10.96 24.49
N ALA A 505 -13.52 -9.69 24.84
CA ALA A 505 -13.71 -9.25 26.20
C ALA A 505 -14.58 -7.98 26.24
N ILE A 506 -15.16 -7.71 27.41
CA ILE A 506 -15.86 -6.46 27.71
C ILE A 506 -15.20 -5.88 28.96
N GLU A 507 -14.65 -4.67 28.86
CA GLU A 507 -14.08 -3.95 29.98
C GLU A 507 -15.14 -3.06 30.62
N ARG A 508 -15.45 -3.33 31.89
CA ARG A 508 -16.46 -2.61 32.65
C ARG A 508 -15.85 -2.07 33.93
N ASN A 509 -15.86 -0.74 34.10
CA ASN A 509 -15.27 -0.07 35.27
C ASN A 509 -13.79 -0.50 35.54
N GLY A 510 -13.00 -0.67 34.48
CA GLY A 510 -11.60 -1.12 34.56
C GLY A 510 -11.42 -2.60 34.92
N SER A 511 -12.48 -3.41 34.86
CA SER A 511 -12.43 -4.86 35.02
C SER A 511 -12.79 -5.54 33.72
N VAL A 512 -11.89 -6.39 33.22
CA VAL A 512 -12.11 -7.18 32.00
C VAL A 512 -13.00 -8.38 32.32
N VAL A 513 -14.10 -8.51 31.57
CA VAL A 513 -15.05 -9.62 31.60
C VAL A 513 -14.89 -10.43 30.32
N THR A 514 -14.50 -11.69 30.43
CA THR A 514 -14.27 -12.60 29.30
C THR A 514 -15.26 -13.75 29.26
N ASP A 515 -15.91 -14.05 30.39
CA ASP A 515 -16.90 -15.12 30.52
C ASP A 515 -18.31 -14.52 30.55
N PHE A 516 -18.84 -14.26 29.36
CA PHE A 516 -20.20 -13.75 29.17
C PHE A 516 -21.05 -14.77 28.40
N ASP A 517 -22.27 -15.00 28.89
CA ASP A 517 -23.25 -15.82 28.19
C ASP A 517 -24.05 -14.98 27.17
N PRO A 518 -24.78 -15.58 26.21
CA PRO A 518 -25.50 -14.83 25.18
C PRO A 518 -26.54 -13.84 25.72
N SER A 519 -26.98 -13.97 26.98
CA SER A 519 -27.90 -13.04 27.64
C SER A 519 -27.22 -11.88 28.36
N PHE A 520 -25.88 -11.87 28.43
CA PHE A 520 -25.09 -10.75 28.95
C PHE A 520 -25.46 -9.46 28.21
N ARG A 521 -25.60 -8.36 28.95
CA ARG A 521 -26.02 -7.06 28.41
C ARG A 521 -24.92 -6.02 28.55
N PHE A 522 -24.73 -5.24 27.49
CA PHE A 522 -23.87 -4.07 27.50
C PHE A 522 -24.47 -2.97 28.39
N GLU A 523 -23.62 -2.32 29.17
CA GLU A 523 -23.93 -1.20 30.05
C GLU A 523 -23.23 0.08 29.56
N ASP A 524 -23.73 1.23 30.01
CA ASP A 524 -23.14 2.53 29.72
C ASP A 524 -21.71 2.59 30.31
N GLY A 525 -20.73 2.98 29.48
CA GLY A 525 -19.31 2.98 29.84
C GLY A 525 -18.62 1.62 29.79
N ASP A 526 -19.21 0.63 29.12
CA ASP A 526 -18.50 -0.58 28.71
C ASP A 526 -17.63 -0.29 27.49
N ASP A 527 -16.39 -0.78 27.51
CA ASP A 527 -15.57 -0.90 26.31
C ASP A 527 -15.62 -2.36 25.82
N VAL A 528 -15.81 -2.53 24.51
CA VAL A 528 -15.84 -3.84 23.86
C VAL A 528 -14.52 -4.06 23.14
N ILE A 529 -13.88 -5.19 23.45
CA ILE A 529 -12.64 -5.61 22.79
C ILE A 529 -13.01 -6.67 21.75
N VAL A 530 -12.80 -6.32 20.48
CA VAL A 530 -13.16 -7.18 19.35
C VAL A 530 -11.93 -7.53 18.52
N ALA A 531 -11.99 -8.68 17.84
CA ALA A 531 -11.01 -9.07 16.84
C ALA A 531 -11.69 -9.38 15.51
N GLY A 532 -11.03 -9.01 14.43
CA GLY A 532 -11.47 -9.25 13.06
C GLY A 532 -10.41 -8.87 12.02
N PRO A 533 -10.66 -9.19 10.74
CA PRO A 533 -9.99 -8.52 9.63
C PRO A 533 -10.37 -7.03 9.58
N ASP A 534 -9.60 -6.22 8.86
CA ASP A 534 -9.73 -4.76 8.88
C ASP A 534 -11.16 -4.31 8.45
N GLU A 535 -11.73 -4.88 7.36
CA GLU A 535 -13.13 -4.63 6.93
C GLU A 535 -14.16 -4.89 8.04
N ALA A 536 -13.96 -5.93 8.84
CA ALA A 536 -14.88 -6.28 9.93
C ALA A 536 -14.81 -5.27 11.08
N ILE A 537 -13.62 -4.73 11.37
CA ILE A 537 -13.42 -3.71 12.40
C ILE A 537 -14.14 -2.42 12.02
N ILE A 538 -14.03 -2.00 10.76
CA ILE A 538 -14.75 -0.82 10.24
C ILE A 538 -16.27 -1.00 10.36
N ASP A 539 -16.79 -2.17 9.95
CA ASP A 539 -18.21 -2.52 10.11
C ASP A 539 -18.65 -2.53 11.59
N PHE A 540 -17.74 -2.87 12.50
CA PHE A 540 -17.98 -2.81 13.94
C PHE A 540 -17.98 -1.38 14.47
N GLY A 541 -17.06 -0.51 14.03
CA GLY A 541 -17.09 0.92 14.34
C GLY A 541 -18.43 1.56 13.96
N ASN A 542 -18.87 1.32 12.72
CA ASN A 542 -20.19 1.76 12.21
C ASN A 542 -21.39 1.18 12.97
N LEU A 543 -21.20 0.06 13.67
CA LEU A 543 -22.23 -0.58 14.48
C LEU A 543 -22.36 0.05 15.87
N VAL A 544 -21.27 0.58 16.43
CA VAL A 544 -21.23 1.16 17.77
C VAL A 544 -21.42 2.68 17.78
N ASP A 545 -21.14 3.36 16.66
CA ASP A 545 -21.51 4.78 16.41
C ASP A 545 -23.03 4.98 16.30
#